data_AF-A0A922W1Y7-F1
#
_entry.id   AF-A0A922W1Y7-F1
#
_cell.length_a   1.000
_cell.length_b   1.000
_cell.length_c   1.000
_cell.angle_alpha   90.00
_cell.angle_beta   90.00
_cell.angle_gamma   90.00
#
_symmetry.space_group_name_H-M   'P 1'
#
loop_
_entity.id
_entity.type
_entity.pdbx_description
1 polymer ?
#
loop_
_entity_poly.entity_id
_entity_poly.type
_entity_poly.pdbx_seq_one_letter_code
_entity_poly.pdbx_strand_id
1 'polypeptide(L)' 'MRNFLVTSAIALGLSACASQAPVPARPAAATPKAPQCWNGDAGAFAEIGVATKISGVEVVCEKTSDGKNAQWMSRKR' A
#
# COMPACT_ATOMS: atom_id res chain seq x y z
N MET A 1 -37.57 -37.43 -40.41
CA MET A 1 -36.23 -37.10 -39.88
C MET A 1 -35.68 -35.83 -40.54
N ARG A 2 -36.27 -34.65 -40.26
CA ARG A 2 -35.76 -33.37 -40.78
C ARG A 2 -35.97 -32.19 -39.82
N ASN A 3 -36.14 -32.48 -38.52
CA ASN A 3 -36.30 -31.46 -37.48
C ASN A 3 -35.22 -31.55 -36.38
N PHE A 4 -34.16 -32.33 -36.58
CA PHE A 4 -33.14 -32.60 -35.56
C PHE A 4 -31.76 -31.98 -35.85
N LEU A 5 -31.66 -31.05 -36.82
CA LEU A 5 -30.37 -30.48 -37.26
C LEU A 5 -30.28 -28.94 -37.16
N VAL A 6 -31.25 -28.27 -36.55
CA VAL A 6 -31.29 -26.78 -36.52
C VAL A 6 -31.00 -26.20 -35.12
N THR A 7 -30.91 -27.03 -34.08
CA THR A 7 -30.75 -26.55 -32.69
C THR A 7 -29.29 -26.49 -32.20
N SER A 8 -28.31 -26.98 -32.95
CA SER A 8 -26.92 -27.10 -32.47
C SER A 8 -25.99 -25.93 -32.84
N ALA A 9 -26.42 -24.98 -33.67
CA ALA A 9 -25.53 -23.95 -34.21
C ALA A 9 -25.41 -22.67 -33.35
N ILE A 10 -26.32 -22.46 -32.39
CA ILE A 10 -26.34 -21.22 -31.58
C ILE A 10 -25.40 -21.31 -30.37
N ALA A 11 -25.00 -22.51 -29.95
CA ALA A 11 -24.20 -22.72 -28.73
C ALA A 11 -22.68 -22.49 -28.90
N LEU A 12 -22.16 -22.38 -30.13
CA LEU A 12 -20.72 -22.26 -30.37
C LEU A 12 -20.24 -20.82 -30.64
N GLY A 13 -21.17 -19.87 -30.86
CA GLY A 13 -20.80 -18.48 -31.16
C GLY A 13 -20.49 -17.62 -29.93
N LEU A 14 -20.94 -18.01 -28.74
CA LEU A 14 -20.80 -17.19 -27.52
C LEU A 14 -19.50 -17.43 -26.73
N SER A 15 -18.75 -18.50 -27.02
CA SER A 15 -17.50 -18.81 -26.29
C SER A 15 -16.26 -18.13 -26.86
N ALA A 16 -16.33 -17.49 -28.03
CA ALA A 16 -15.17 -16.91 -28.71
C ALA A 16 -14.83 -15.45 -28.31
N CYS A 17 -15.71 -14.74 -27.61
CA CYS A 17 -15.48 -13.33 -27.21
C CYS A 17 -15.12 -13.14 -25.73
N ALA A 18 -14.91 -14.22 -24.96
CA ALA A 18 -14.46 -14.11 -23.58
C ALA A 18 -12.93 -13.98 -23.44
N SER A 19 -12.16 -14.18 -24.53
CA SER A 19 -10.69 -14.24 -24.49
C SER A 19 -9.98 -12.96 -24.95
N GLN A 20 -10.71 -11.88 -25.26
CA GLN A 20 -10.12 -10.61 -25.72
C GLN A 20 -10.19 -9.47 -24.69
N ALA A 21 -10.55 -9.77 -23.43
CA ALA A 21 -10.43 -8.79 -22.37
C ALA A 21 -8.93 -8.44 -22.17
N PRO A 22 -8.51 -7.18 -22.34
CA PRO A 22 -7.17 -6.77 -21.96
C PRO A 22 -6.99 -7.09 -20.47
N VAL A 23 -5.90 -7.79 -20.12
CA VAL A 23 -5.56 -8.00 -18.72
C VAL A 23 -5.40 -6.61 -18.08
N PRO A 24 -6.18 -6.27 -17.03
CA PRO A 24 -6.02 -5.00 -16.35
C PRO A 24 -4.57 -4.85 -15.90
N ALA A 25 -3.93 -3.74 -16.29
CA ALA A 25 -2.56 -3.45 -15.87
C ALA A 25 -2.50 -3.48 -14.34
N ARG A 26 -1.62 -4.33 -13.81
CA ARG A 26 -1.43 -4.49 -12.37
C ARG A 26 -0.96 -3.13 -11.82
N PRO A 27 -1.64 -2.54 -10.81
CA PRO A 27 -1.19 -1.29 -10.22
C PRO A 27 0.25 -1.42 -9.74
N ALA A 28 1.08 -0.42 -10.05
CA ALA A 28 2.44 -0.36 -9.52
C ALA A 28 2.38 -0.37 -7.99
N ALA A 29 3.17 -1.24 -7.35
CA ALA A 29 3.23 -1.30 -5.90
C ALA A 29 3.76 0.04 -5.36
N ALA A 30 2.98 0.69 -4.49
CA ALA A 30 3.43 1.89 -3.82
C ALA A 30 4.67 1.59 -2.97
N THR A 31 5.71 2.42 -3.10
CA THR A 31 6.92 2.29 -2.31
C THR A 31 6.57 2.56 -0.84
N PRO A 32 6.95 1.69 0.12
CA PRO A 32 6.69 1.93 1.53
C PRO A 32 7.35 3.23 1.97
N LYS A 33 6.58 4.13 2.61
CA LYS A 33 7.15 5.32 3.24
C LYS A 33 8.03 4.89 4.41
N ALA A 34 9.18 5.56 4.56
CA ALA A 34 10.05 5.34 5.70
C ALA A 34 9.32 5.72 7.01
N PRO A 35 9.60 5.03 8.13
CA PRO A 35 9.08 5.42 9.44
C PRO A 35 9.55 6.82 9.83
N GLN A 36 8.65 7.63 10.37
CA GLN A 36 8.89 9.02 10.80
C GLN A 36 8.13 9.34 12.08
N CYS A 37 8.60 10.30 12.86
CA CYS A 37 7.95 10.75 14.09
C CYS A 37 7.25 12.11 13.88
N TRP A 38 6.00 12.25 14.30
CA TRP A 38 5.30 13.53 14.24
C TRP A 38 5.70 14.45 15.40
N ASN A 39 6.21 15.64 15.11
CA ASN A 39 6.47 16.67 16.11
C ASN A 39 5.26 17.63 16.20
N GLY A 40 4.57 17.61 17.34
CA GLY A 40 3.41 18.46 17.59
C GLY A 40 3.74 19.96 17.67
N ASP A 41 4.94 20.32 18.13
CA ASP A 41 5.36 21.72 18.28
C ASP A 41 5.73 22.33 16.92
N ALA A 42 6.34 21.53 16.04
CA ALA A 42 6.74 21.96 14.71
C ALA A 42 5.65 21.74 13.64
N GLY A 43 4.61 20.95 13.95
CA GLY A 43 3.58 20.55 12.99
C GLY A 43 4.14 19.78 11.79
N ALA A 44 5.19 18.98 12.00
CA ALA A 44 5.94 18.33 10.93
C ALA A 44 6.43 16.93 11.31
N PHE A 45 6.67 16.09 10.30
CA PHE A 45 7.32 14.79 10.47
C PHE A 45 8.84 14.93 10.50
N ALA A 46 9.48 14.27 11.47
CA ALA A 46 10.92 14.16 11.61
C ALA A 46 11.40 12.76 11.23
N GLU A 47 12.59 12.69 10.65
CA GLU A 47 13.23 11.43 10.29
C GLU A 47 13.80 10.70 11.51
N ILE A 48 14.04 9.39 11.37
CA ILE A 48 14.75 8.60 12.37
C ILE A 48 16.14 9.21 12.63
N GLY A 49 16.52 9.30 13.90
CA GLY A 49 17.79 9.85 14.38
C GLY A 49 17.72 11.34 14.72
N VAL A 50 16.67 12.05 14.31
CA VAL A 50 16.49 13.47 14.69
C VAL A 50 16.23 13.57 16.18
N ALA A 51 17.05 14.36 16.87
CA ALA A 51 16.82 14.75 18.24
C ALA A 51 16.24 16.17 18.31
N THR A 52 15.21 16.36 19.12
CA THR A 52 14.55 17.64 19.28
C THR A 52 13.97 17.77 20.70
N LYS A 53 13.50 18.97 21.03
CA LYS A 53 12.78 19.24 22.27
C LYS A 53 11.30 19.37 21.92
N ILE A 54 10.46 18.51 22.49
CA ILE A 54 8.99 18.57 22.34
C ILE A 54 8.40 18.87 23.71
N SER A 55 7.65 19.98 23.85
CA SER A 55 7.05 20.43 25.11
C SER A 55 8.04 20.50 26.28
N GLY A 56 9.31 20.81 26.00
CA GLY A 56 10.36 20.88 27.01
C GLY A 56 11.10 19.57 27.32
N VAL A 57 10.72 18.44 26.70
CA VAL A 57 11.37 17.14 26.87
C VAL A 57 12.30 16.87 25.69
N GLU A 58 13.56 16.53 25.98
CA GLU A 58 14.51 16.09 24.95
C GLU A 58 14.20 14.66 24.51
N VAL A 59 13.84 14.52 23.24
CA VAL A 59 13.49 13.24 22.63
C VAL A 59 14.29 13.03 21.36
N VAL A 60 14.46 11.76 20.99
CA VAL A 60 15.04 11.34 19.72
C VAL A 60 14.04 10.45 19.00
N CYS A 61 13.85 10.68 17.70
CA CYS A 61 13.01 9.83 16.87
C CYS A 61 13.77 8.53 16.60
N GLU A 62 13.33 7.43 17.19
CA GLU A 62 13.98 6.14 17.00
C GLU A 62 13.05 5.17 16.28
N LYS A 63 13.66 4.24 15.55
CA LYS A 63 12.94 3.15 14.90
C LYS A 63 12.55 2.13 15.98
N THR A 64 11.30 1.71 15.99
CA THR A 64 10.83 0.68 16.92
C THR A 64 11.49 -0.67 16.62
N SER A 65 11.54 -1.57 17.60
CA SER A 65 12.25 -2.86 17.48
C SER A 65 11.66 -3.78 16.39
N ASP A 66 10.37 -3.65 16.08
CA ASP A 66 9.71 -4.34 14.98
C ASP A 66 10.06 -3.76 13.60
N GLY A 67 10.73 -2.60 13.58
CA GLY A 67 11.24 -1.93 12.40
C GLY A 67 10.19 -1.36 11.45
N LYS A 68 8.93 -1.35 11.85
CA LYS A 68 7.80 -0.88 11.03
C LYS A 68 7.43 0.57 11.33
N ASN A 69 7.72 1.04 12.54
CA ASN A 69 7.30 2.34 13.02
C ASN A 69 8.49 3.14 13.59
N ALA A 70 8.19 4.39 13.92
CA ALA A 70 9.08 5.30 14.60
C ALA A 70 8.37 5.86 15.83
N GLN A 71 9.11 6.09 16.91
CA GLN A 71 8.57 6.66 18.14
C GLN A 71 9.57 7.64 18.75
N TRP A 72 9.05 8.70 19.37
CA TRP A 72 9.84 9.58 20.21
C TRP A 72 10.27 8.84 21.47
N MET A 73 11.57 8.67 21.64
CA MET A 73 12.18 8.09 22.83
C MET A 73 12.85 9.20 23.62
N SER A 74 12.71 9.20 24.94
CA SER A 74 13.44 10.14 25.79
C SER A 74 14.95 9.95 25.57
N ARG A 75 15.68 11.03 25.34
CA ARG A 75 17.15 10.95 25.37
C ARG A 75 17.56 10.50 26.77
N LYS A 76 18.33 9.42 26.85
CA LYS A 76 19.03 9.08 28.09
C LYS A 76 19.97 10.25 28.41
N ARG A 77 19.79 10.81 29.61
CA ARG A 77 20.55 11.94 30.13
C ARG A 77 22.02 11.59 30.29
#